data_AF-A0A1V3XFF6-F1
#
_entry.id   AF-A0A1V3XFF6-F1
#
_cell.length_a   1.000
_cell.length_b   1.000
_cell.length_c   1.000
_cell.angle_alpha   90.00
_cell.angle_beta   90.00
_cell.angle_gamma   90.00
#
_symmetry.space_group_name_H-M   'P 1'
#
loop_
_entity.id
_entity.type
_entity.pdbx_description
1 polymer ?
#
loop_
_entity_poly.entity_id
_entity_poly.type
_entity_poly.pdbx_seq_one_letter_code
_entity_poly.pdbx_strand_id
1 'polypeptide(L)'
;MNDTANPDTAPPNGFQVRLTNFEGPFDLLLQLIFAHRLDVTEVALHQVTDDFIAYTKAIGAQLDLEETTAFLVVAATLLDLKAARLLPAGQVDDDEDLALLEVRDLLFARLLQYRAFKHVAEMFAELEATALRSYPRAVSLEDRFAGLLPEVMLGVDAERFAEIAAVALTPRPAPKVATAHLHEQTVSVAEQAKHLLAMLQARAAANGPHFLSWSPTVRRRSRWWDASWRCSNCIGPER
;
A
#
# COMPACT_ATOMS: atom_id res chain seq x y z
N MET A 1 -12.44 2.51 -57.44
CA MET A 1 -12.72 2.12 -56.04
C MET A 1 -11.57 2.69 -55.23
N ASN A 2 -11.85 3.70 -54.39
CA ASN A 2 -10.86 4.38 -53.57
C ASN A 2 -10.24 3.43 -52.56
N ASP A 3 -8.93 3.53 -52.34
CA ASP A 3 -8.36 3.27 -51.02
C ASP A 3 -7.24 4.27 -50.75
N THR A 4 -7.54 5.21 -49.85
CA THR A 4 -6.65 6.25 -49.36
C THR A 4 -5.79 5.66 -48.24
N ALA A 5 -4.54 5.31 -48.54
CA ALA A 5 -3.56 4.98 -47.52
C ALA A 5 -3.04 6.28 -46.87
N ASN A 6 -3.55 6.57 -45.68
CA ASN A 6 -3.04 7.60 -44.78
C ASN A 6 -1.75 7.09 -44.10
N PRO A 7 -0.58 7.76 -44.22
CA PRO A 7 0.65 7.33 -43.56
C PRO A 7 0.93 8.13 -42.28
N ASP A 8 -0.08 8.36 -41.44
CA ASP A 8 0.12 8.98 -40.12
C ASP A 8 -0.19 7.94 -39.04
N THR A 9 0.79 7.10 -38.75
CA THR A 9 0.85 6.40 -37.45
C THR A 9 2.33 6.21 -37.10
N ALA A 10 2.94 7.30 -36.66
CA ALA A 10 4.17 7.20 -35.87
C ALA A 10 3.88 6.25 -34.68
N PRO A 11 4.76 5.29 -34.37
CA PRO A 11 4.59 4.50 -33.17
C PRO A 11 4.66 5.46 -31.97
N PRO A 12 3.80 5.31 -30.95
CA PRO A 12 3.97 6.08 -29.74
C PRO A 12 5.34 5.76 -29.15
N ASN A 13 6.23 6.74 -29.06
CA ASN A 13 7.47 6.72 -28.27
C ASN A 13 7.15 6.75 -26.77
N GLY A 14 6.33 5.80 -26.32
CA GLY A 14 5.96 5.63 -24.93
C GLY A 14 6.08 4.16 -24.61
N PHE A 15 7.06 3.82 -23.76
CA PHE A 15 7.24 2.49 -23.23
C PHE A 15 5.98 2.13 -22.42
N GLN A 16 5.02 1.45 -23.05
CA GLN A 16 3.82 0.94 -22.39
C GLN A 16 4.18 -0.35 -21.66
N VAL A 17 4.61 -0.22 -20.41
CA VAL A 17 4.76 -1.39 -19.54
C VAL A 17 3.43 -1.64 -18.87
N ARG A 18 2.75 -2.71 -19.31
CA ARG A 18 1.71 -3.32 -18.51
C ARG A 18 2.41 -4.17 -17.46
N LEU A 19 2.62 -3.61 -16.27
CA LEU A 19 3.27 -4.32 -15.18
C LEU A 19 2.22 -4.93 -14.26
N THR A 20 2.42 -6.22 -14.02
CA THR A 20 1.78 -7.07 -13.01
C THR A 20 1.81 -6.42 -11.63
N ASN A 21 0.83 -6.77 -10.79
CA ASN A 21 0.74 -6.36 -9.38
C ASN A 21 2.12 -6.33 -8.71
N PHE A 22 2.52 -5.16 -8.21
CA PHE A 22 3.77 -4.98 -7.49
C PHE A 22 3.54 -5.26 -6.01
N GLU A 23 4.56 -5.81 -5.36
CA GLU A 23 4.54 -6.05 -3.91
C GLU A 23 4.91 -4.80 -3.09
N GLY A 24 5.02 -3.63 -3.73
CA GLY A 24 5.27 -2.35 -3.05
C GLY A 24 6.11 -1.36 -3.87
N PRO A 25 6.39 -0.17 -3.30
CA PRO A 25 7.05 0.92 -3.99
C PRO A 25 8.52 0.63 -4.34
N PHE A 26 9.23 -0.16 -3.52
CA PHE A 26 10.62 -0.52 -3.79
C PHE A 26 10.77 -1.47 -4.97
N ASP A 27 9.79 -2.35 -5.21
CA ASP A 27 9.83 -3.25 -6.37
C ASP A 27 9.64 -2.49 -7.68
N LEU A 28 8.69 -1.54 -7.69
CA LEU A 28 8.52 -0.64 -8.82
C LEU A 28 9.81 0.15 -9.10
N LEU A 29 10.43 0.71 -8.07
CA LEU A 29 11.69 1.44 -8.23
C LEU A 29 12.80 0.55 -8.80
N LEU A 30 12.97 -0.67 -8.29
CA LEU A 30 13.95 -1.59 -8.85
C LEU A 30 13.68 -1.86 -10.33
N GLN A 31 12.43 -2.15 -10.71
CA GLN A 31 12.09 -2.41 -12.11
C GLN A 31 12.37 -1.22 -13.01
N LEU A 32 12.02 0.00 -12.58
CA LEU A 32 12.31 1.23 -13.33
C LEU A 32 13.83 1.44 -13.47
N ILE A 33 14.60 1.23 -12.40
CA ILE A 33 16.07 1.34 -12.42
C ILE A 33 16.69 0.30 -13.37
N PHE A 34 16.20 -0.93 -13.38
CA PHE A 34 16.68 -1.98 -14.28
C PHE A 34 16.29 -1.72 -15.75
N ALA A 35 15.08 -1.20 -16.00
CA ALA A 35 14.60 -0.88 -17.34
C ALA A 35 15.47 0.19 -18.01
N HIS A 36 15.92 1.19 -17.24
CA HIS A 36 16.79 2.26 -17.72
C HIS A 36 18.28 1.89 -17.81
N ARG A 37 18.63 0.60 -17.67
CA ARG A 37 20.01 0.04 -17.78
C ARG A 37 21.09 0.95 -17.21
N LEU A 38 21.18 1.02 -15.87
CA LEU A 38 22.41 1.29 -15.09
C LEU A 38 23.49 2.14 -15.79
N ASP A 39 23.20 3.41 -16.08
CA ASP A 39 24.20 4.44 -15.84
C ASP A 39 23.92 4.92 -14.41
N VAL A 40 24.65 4.33 -13.46
CA VAL A 40 24.61 4.65 -12.00
C VAL A 40 25.23 6.03 -11.76
N THR A 41 24.80 7.03 -12.53
CA THR A 41 25.16 8.42 -12.40
C THR A 41 23.90 9.23 -12.15
N GLU A 42 24.09 10.46 -11.69
CA GLU A 42 23.08 11.42 -11.27
C GLU A 42 21.94 11.63 -12.29
N VAL A 43 22.22 11.34 -13.57
CA VAL A 43 21.34 11.48 -14.73
C VAL A 43 20.26 10.37 -14.78
N ALA A 44 20.39 9.24 -14.07
CA ALA A 44 19.34 8.22 -14.07
C ALA A 44 18.23 8.49 -13.05
N LEU A 45 18.54 9.17 -11.92
CA LEU A 45 17.58 9.32 -10.82
C LEU A 45 16.39 10.22 -11.18
N HIS A 46 16.62 11.30 -11.94
CA HIS A 46 15.54 12.21 -12.29
C HIS A 46 14.49 11.58 -13.23
N GLN A 47 14.93 10.74 -14.17
CA GLN A 47 14.05 10.00 -15.08
C GLN A 47 13.24 8.95 -14.33
N VAL A 48 13.90 8.20 -13.43
CA VAL A 48 13.23 7.22 -12.56
C VAL A 48 12.20 7.89 -11.66
N THR A 49 12.49 9.07 -11.10
CA THR A 49 11.53 9.84 -10.30
C THR A 49 10.31 10.23 -11.12
N ASP A 50 10.49 10.74 -12.35
CA ASP A 50 9.37 11.13 -13.20
C ASP A 50 8.47 9.95 -13.55
N ASP A 51 9.07 8.82 -13.90
CA ASP A 51 8.34 7.58 -14.19
C ASP A 51 7.60 7.03 -12.96
N PHE A 52 8.24 7.08 -11.79
CA PHE A 52 7.62 6.66 -10.53
C PHE A 52 6.40 7.51 -10.19
N ILE A 53 6.50 8.85 -10.35
CA ILE A 53 5.39 9.77 -10.10
C ILE A 53 4.28 9.59 -11.13
N ALA A 54 4.63 9.40 -12.41
CA ALA A 54 3.66 9.14 -13.46
C ALA A 54 2.88 7.85 -13.19
N TYR A 55 3.58 6.79 -12.79
CA TYR A 55 2.97 5.53 -12.42
C TYR A 55 2.05 5.70 -11.19
N THR A 56 2.57 6.27 -10.09
CA THR A 56 1.79 6.48 -8.86
C THR A 56 0.50 7.27 -9.11
N LYS A 57 0.53 8.28 -10.01
CA LYS A 57 -0.68 9.02 -10.41
C LYS A 57 -1.67 8.20 -11.22
N ALA A 58 -1.19 7.30 -12.08
CA ALA A 58 -2.04 6.48 -12.93
C ALA A 58 -2.82 5.41 -12.14
N ILE A 59 -2.19 4.85 -11.11
CA ILE A 59 -2.74 3.71 -10.35
C ILE A 59 -3.25 4.12 -8.96
N GLY A 60 -2.92 5.30 -8.44
CA GLY A 60 -3.28 5.72 -7.08
C GLY A 60 -4.78 5.66 -6.73
N ALA A 61 -5.69 5.72 -7.73
CA ALA A 61 -7.12 5.56 -7.50
C ALA A 61 -7.58 4.10 -7.32
N GLN A 62 -6.71 3.13 -7.61
CA GLN A 62 -6.99 1.69 -7.62
C GLN A 62 -6.31 0.96 -6.45
N LEU A 63 -5.33 1.60 -5.81
CA LEU A 63 -4.59 1.07 -4.65
C LEU A 63 -5.43 1.19 -3.37
N ASP A 64 -5.17 0.30 -2.41
CA ASP A 64 -5.67 0.48 -1.05
C ASP A 64 -4.97 1.67 -0.37
N LEU A 65 -5.56 2.19 0.71
CA LEU A 65 -5.04 3.33 1.45
C LEU A 65 -3.63 3.05 2.01
N GLU A 66 -3.39 1.84 2.52
CA GLU A 66 -2.09 1.45 3.08
C GLU A 66 -1.00 1.46 2.01
N GLU A 67 -1.28 0.84 0.85
CA GLU A 67 -0.38 0.84 -0.30
C GLU A 67 -0.14 2.27 -0.81
N THR A 68 -1.20 3.04 -1.01
CA THR A 68 -1.12 4.44 -1.46
C THR A 68 -0.23 5.27 -0.56
N THR A 69 -0.35 5.11 0.77
CA THR A 69 0.48 5.84 1.74
C THR A 69 1.95 5.50 1.57
N ALA A 70 2.30 4.23 1.39
CA ALA A 70 3.69 3.81 1.15
C ALA A 70 4.27 4.41 -0.14
N PHE A 71 3.50 4.42 -1.23
CA PHE A 71 3.90 5.06 -2.49
C PHE A 71 4.08 6.57 -2.35
N LEU A 72 3.19 7.24 -1.63
CA LEU A 72 3.26 8.69 -1.41
C LEU A 72 4.48 9.12 -0.60
N VAL A 73 4.85 8.36 0.44
CA VAL A 73 6.07 8.64 1.22
C VAL A 73 7.30 8.57 0.33
N VAL A 74 7.43 7.51 -0.47
CA VAL A 74 8.56 7.35 -1.39
C VAL A 74 8.55 8.41 -2.49
N ALA A 75 7.37 8.74 -3.03
CA ALA A 75 7.20 9.81 -4.01
C ALA A 75 7.67 11.17 -3.47
N ALA A 76 7.29 11.52 -2.24
CA ALA A 76 7.70 12.76 -1.59
C ALA A 76 9.23 12.79 -1.43
N THR A 77 9.84 11.72 -0.91
CA THR A 77 11.30 11.64 -0.77
C THR A 77 12.02 11.80 -2.12
N LEU A 78 11.53 11.17 -3.19
CA LEU A 78 12.14 11.31 -4.52
C LEU A 78 11.98 12.70 -5.12
N LEU A 79 10.86 13.38 -4.85
CA LEU A 79 10.64 14.76 -5.26
C LEU A 79 11.56 15.72 -4.51
N ASP A 80 11.73 15.53 -3.21
CA ASP A 80 12.64 16.34 -2.38
C ASP A 80 14.08 16.21 -2.88
N LEU A 81 14.52 14.96 -3.14
CA LEU A 81 15.84 14.68 -3.71
C LEU A 81 16.01 15.28 -5.12
N LYS A 82 14.96 15.32 -5.94
CA LYS A 82 14.99 15.95 -7.26
C LYS A 82 15.05 17.48 -7.15
N ALA A 83 14.30 18.08 -6.24
CA ALA A 83 14.27 19.53 -6.02
C ALA A 83 15.62 20.05 -5.53
N ALA A 84 16.20 19.40 -4.51
CA ALA A 84 17.51 19.76 -3.97
C ALA A 84 18.62 19.77 -5.04
N ARG A 85 18.54 18.85 -6.01
CA ARG A 85 19.55 18.71 -7.07
C ARG A 85 19.38 19.68 -8.23
N LEU A 86 18.17 20.19 -8.47
CA LEU A 86 17.85 21.11 -9.57
C LEU A 86 18.01 22.59 -9.18
N LEU A 87 17.97 22.91 -7.89
CA LEU A 87 18.33 24.24 -7.43
C LEU A 87 19.85 24.44 -7.56
N PRO A 88 20.33 25.57 -8.13
CA PRO A 88 21.75 25.87 -8.18
C PRO A 88 22.30 25.93 -6.76
N ALA A 89 23.13 24.96 -6.38
CA ALA A 89 23.77 24.88 -5.08
C ALA A 89 24.68 26.11 -4.89
N GLY A 90 24.19 27.10 -4.16
CA GLY A 90 25.03 28.15 -3.61
C GLY A 90 25.74 27.59 -2.39
N GLN A 91 26.92 26.99 -2.59
CA GLN A 91 27.81 26.40 -1.56
C GLN A 91 27.14 25.32 -0.67
N VAL A 92 27.66 24.10 -0.73
CA VAL A 92 27.22 22.94 0.07
C VAL A 92 27.71 23.10 1.54
N ASP A 93 27.28 24.17 2.21
CA ASP A 93 27.71 24.52 3.58
C ASP A 93 26.56 24.42 4.61
N ASP A 94 25.32 24.13 4.19
CA ASP A 94 24.17 24.03 5.10
C ASP A 94 23.92 22.57 5.56
N ASP A 95 23.64 22.38 6.85
CA ASP A 95 23.35 21.08 7.49
C ASP A 95 22.18 20.32 6.82
N GLU A 96 21.25 21.05 6.19
CA GLU A 96 20.06 20.50 5.52
C GLU A 96 20.43 19.75 4.22
N ASP A 97 21.40 20.25 3.46
CA ASP A 97 21.89 19.59 2.24
C ASP A 97 22.63 18.29 2.57
N LEU A 98 23.39 18.28 3.68
CA LEU A 98 24.08 17.08 4.16
C LEU A 98 23.06 16.01 4.58
N ALA A 99 22.02 16.39 5.33
CA ALA A 99 20.95 15.47 5.71
C ALA A 99 20.22 14.88 4.49
N LEU A 100 19.98 15.66 3.44
CA LEU A 100 19.35 15.18 2.21
C LEU A 100 20.24 14.18 1.45
N LEU A 101 21.56 14.40 1.44
CA LEU A 101 22.52 13.44 0.87
C LEU A 101 22.53 12.11 1.65
N GLU A 102 22.43 12.16 2.99
CA GLU A 102 22.31 10.95 3.81
C GLU A 102 21.00 10.20 3.56
N VAL A 103 19.88 10.91 3.39
CA VAL A 103 18.58 10.31 3.05
C VAL A 103 18.64 9.57 1.72
N ARG A 104 19.32 10.14 0.72
CA ARG A 104 19.56 9.49 -0.57
C ARG A 104 20.29 8.16 -0.39
N ASP A 105 21.39 8.17 0.35
CA ASP A 105 22.23 6.99 0.54
C ASP A 105 21.49 5.91 1.34
N LEU A 106 20.69 6.30 2.33
CA LEU A 106 19.79 5.41 3.05
C LEU A 106 18.74 4.77 2.13
N LEU A 107 18.16 5.54 1.22
CA LEU A 107 17.18 5.02 0.25
C LEU A 107 17.83 3.99 -0.70
N PHE A 108 19.04 4.26 -1.18
CA PHE A 108 19.80 3.29 -1.97
C PHE A 108 20.16 2.02 -1.19
N ALA A 109 20.57 2.16 0.07
CA ALA A 109 20.85 1.01 0.93
C ALA A 109 19.61 0.12 1.10
N ARG A 110 18.43 0.73 1.33
CA ARG A 110 17.15 0.00 1.41
C ARG A 110 16.77 -0.69 0.11
N LEU A 111 17.00 -0.05 -1.05
CA LEU A 111 16.78 -0.68 -2.36
C LEU A 111 17.67 -1.91 -2.56
N LEU A 112 18.96 -1.81 -2.20
CA LEU A 112 19.89 -2.94 -2.29
C LEU A 112 19.50 -4.08 -1.34
N GLN A 113 19.08 -3.73 -0.13
CA GLN A 113 18.57 -4.68 0.86
C GLN A 113 17.31 -5.41 0.36
N TYR A 114 16.33 -4.67 -0.17
CA TYR A 114 15.13 -5.27 -0.74
C TYR A 114 15.46 -6.21 -1.90
N ARG A 115 16.37 -5.80 -2.81
CA ARG A 115 16.86 -6.69 -3.89
C ARG A 115 17.47 -7.98 -3.35
N ALA A 116 18.30 -7.88 -2.31
CA ALA A 116 18.93 -9.06 -1.71
C ALA A 116 17.89 -10.01 -1.11
N PHE A 117 16.91 -9.47 -0.38
CA PHE A 117 15.82 -10.29 0.16
C PHE A 117 14.93 -10.89 -0.91
N LYS A 118 14.63 -10.15 -1.98
CA LYS A 118 13.86 -10.68 -3.11
C LYS A 118 14.55 -11.89 -3.73
N HIS A 119 15.86 -11.80 -3.95
CA HIS A 119 16.66 -12.91 -4.47
C HIS A 119 16.67 -14.11 -3.50
N VAL A 120 16.79 -13.89 -2.19
CA VAL A 120 16.72 -14.98 -1.20
C VAL A 120 15.32 -15.61 -1.17
N ALA A 121 14.26 -14.82 -1.30
CA ALA A 121 12.89 -15.32 -1.36
C ALA A 121 12.67 -16.20 -2.60
N GLU A 122 13.20 -15.81 -3.76
CA GLU A 122 13.20 -16.62 -4.98
C GLU A 122 13.92 -17.97 -4.77
N MET A 123 15.09 -17.95 -4.13
CA MET A 123 15.81 -19.18 -3.77
C MET A 123 15.01 -20.08 -2.82
N PHE A 124 14.33 -19.50 -1.83
CA PHE A 124 13.46 -20.25 -0.92
C PHE A 124 12.25 -20.84 -1.62
N ALA A 125 11.65 -20.13 -2.58
CA ALA A 125 10.56 -20.65 -3.38
C ALA A 125 11.00 -21.88 -4.20
N GLU A 126 12.20 -21.86 -4.77
CA GLU A 126 12.78 -23.03 -5.47
C GLU A 126 13.02 -24.22 -4.54
N LEU A 127 13.56 -23.95 -3.34
CA LEU A 127 13.78 -24.98 -2.33
C LEU A 127 12.46 -25.58 -1.84
N GLU A 128 11.45 -24.76 -1.59
CA GLU A 128 10.10 -25.20 -1.21
C GLU A 128 9.47 -26.06 -2.31
N ALA A 129 9.53 -25.62 -3.58
CA ALA A 129 9.01 -26.37 -4.72
C ALA A 129 9.66 -27.76 -4.85
N THR A 130 10.94 -27.87 -4.47
CA THR A 130 11.66 -29.14 -4.44
C THR A 130 11.25 -29.98 -3.21
N ALA A 131 11.16 -29.37 -2.04
CA ALA A 131 10.79 -30.02 -0.79
C ALA A 131 9.35 -30.57 -0.82
N LEU A 132 8.42 -29.89 -1.51
CA LEU A 132 7.03 -30.36 -1.71
C LEU A 132 6.93 -31.71 -2.44
N ARG A 133 8.01 -32.14 -3.11
CA ARG A 133 8.09 -33.47 -3.74
C ARG A 133 8.57 -34.56 -2.77
N SER A 134 8.92 -34.19 -1.55
CA SER A 134 9.38 -35.09 -0.50
C SER A 134 8.28 -35.32 0.53
N TYR A 135 7.94 -36.58 0.78
CA TYR A 135 6.93 -36.95 1.76
C TYR A 135 7.60 -37.56 2.99
N PRO A 136 7.34 -37.05 4.21
CA PRO A 136 7.84 -37.69 5.41
C PRO A 136 7.18 -39.05 5.56
N ARG A 137 7.98 -40.09 5.84
CA ARG A 137 7.43 -41.36 6.33
C ARG A 137 7.06 -41.20 7.80
N ALA A 138 5.81 -40.84 8.06
CA ALA A 138 5.22 -40.86 9.40
C ALA A 138 4.80 -42.30 9.75
N VAL A 139 5.77 -43.17 9.98
CA VAL A 139 5.54 -44.55 10.41
C VAL A 139 6.09 -44.69 11.82
N SER A 140 5.28 -45.19 12.75
CA SER A 140 5.74 -45.58 14.08
C SER A 140 6.76 -46.71 13.96
N LEU A 141 7.73 -46.77 14.88
CA LEU A 141 8.61 -47.93 14.95
C LEU A 141 7.78 -49.21 15.11
N GLU A 142 8.14 -50.27 14.39
CA GLU A 142 7.54 -51.59 14.62
C GLU A 142 7.89 -52.09 16.01
N ASP A 143 6.99 -52.84 16.67
CA ASP A 143 7.16 -53.29 18.06
C ASP A 143 8.48 -54.04 18.30
N ARG A 144 8.96 -54.78 17.29
CA ARG A 144 10.24 -55.50 17.33
C ARG A 144 11.46 -54.59 17.52
N PHE A 145 11.34 -53.30 17.21
CA PHE A 145 12.40 -52.30 17.32
C PHE A 145 12.19 -51.35 18.50
N ALA A 146 11.11 -51.49 19.29
CA ALA A 146 10.84 -50.59 20.41
C ALA A 146 11.99 -50.55 21.43
N GLY A 147 12.71 -51.66 21.61
CA GLY A 147 13.88 -51.74 22.50
C GLY A 147 15.17 -51.08 21.96
N LEU A 148 15.19 -50.60 20.71
CA LEU A 148 16.31 -49.86 20.12
C LEU A 148 16.21 -48.35 20.36
N LEU A 149 15.09 -47.88 20.90
CA LEU A 149 14.93 -46.47 21.22
C LEU A 149 15.88 -46.10 22.36
N PRO A 150 16.65 -45.00 22.22
CA PRO A 150 17.44 -44.50 23.33
C PRO A 150 16.53 -44.12 24.49
N GLU A 151 17.04 -44.21 25.72
CA GLU A 151 16.34 -43.69 26.88
C GLU A 151 16.05 -42.19 26.67
N VAL A 152 14.77 -41.83 26.75
CA VAL A 152 14.33 -40.45 26.51
C VAL A 152 14.73 -39.60 27.71
N MET A 153 15.84 -38.88 27.54
CA MET A 153 16.32 -37.88 28.48
C MET A 153 15.63 -36.54 28.15
N LEU A 154 14.49 -36.27 28.78
CA LEU A 154 13.74 -35.02 28.56
C LEU A 154 14.49 -33.77 29.07
N GLY A 155 15.47 -33.96 29.97
CA GLY A 155 16.26 -32.86 30.54
C GLY A 155 15.45 -31.89 31.41
N VAL A 156 14.19 -32.22 31.71
CA VAL A 156 13.26 -31.44 32.53
C VAL A 156 12.57 -32.36 33.54
N ASP A 157 12.23 -31.81 34.70
CA ASP A 157 11.40 -32.48 35.68
C ASP A 157 9.90 -32.39 35.31
N ALA A 158 9.06 -33.10 36.05
CA ALA A 158 7.62 -33.17 35.78
C ALA A 158 6.94 -31.80 35.88
N GLU A 159 7.40 -30.95 36.80
CA GLU A 159 6.86 -29.61 37.01
C GLU A 159 7.20 -28.70 35.81
N ARG A 160 8.47 -28.67 35.38
CA ARG A 160 8.87 -27.89 34.20
C ARG A 160 8.24 -28.40 32.91
N PHE A 161 8.04 -29.71 32.79
CA PHE A 161 7.32 -30.29 31.66
C PHE A 161 5.87 -29.81 31.61
N ALA A 162 5.19 -29.76 32.75
CA ALA A 162 3.81 -29.25 32.84
C ALA A 162 3.72 -27.77 32.45
N GLU A 163 4.69 -26.94 32.84
CA GLU A 163 4.77 -25.53 32.43
C GLU A 163 4.92 -25.38 30.91
N ILE A 164 5.82 -26.15 30.28
CA ILE A 164 6.03 -26.12 28.83
C ILE A 164 4.76 -26.57 28.10
N ALA A 165 4.12 -27.64 28.58
CA ALA A 165 2.87 -28.13 28.02
C ALA A 165 1.75 -27.09 28.16
N ALA A 166 1.64 -26.41 29.30
CA ALA A 166 0.68 -25.34 29.50
C ALA A 166 0.87 -24.24 28.45
N VAL A 167 2.09 -23.74 28.25
CA VAL A 167 2.39 -22.72 27.23
C VAL A 167 2.05 -23.18 25.82
N ALA A 168 2.44 -24.40 25.44
CA ALA A 168 2.20 -24.94 24.10
C ALA A 168 0.71 -25.20 23.80
N LEU A 169 -0.06 -25.59 24.81
CA LEU A 169 -1.49 -25.93 24.69
C LEU A 169 -2.40 -24.73 24.99
N THR A 170 -1.88 -23.57 25.40
CA THR A 170 -2.70 -22.39 25.63
C THR A 170 -3.22 -21.87 24.27
N PRO A 171 -4.55 -21.80 24.06
CA PRO A 171 -5.08 -21.29 22.80
C PRO A 171 -4.67 -19.83 22.60
N ARG A 172 -4.19 -19.51 21.39
CA ARG A 172 -3.79 -18.14 21.05
C ARG A 172 -5.02 -17.22 21.21
N PRO A 173 -4.92 -16.09 21.92
CA PRO A 173 -6.05 -15.18 22.09
C PRO A 173 -6.54 -14.71 20.72
N ALA A 174 -7.86 -14.63 20.56
CA ALA A 174 -8.46 -14.17 19.31
C ALA A 174 -7.89 -12.78 18.93
N PRO A 175 -7.43 -12.56 17.69
CA PRO A 175 -6.90 -11.28 17.26
C PRO A 175 -8.00 -10.22 17.39
N LYS A 176 -7.76 -9.22 18.23
CA LYS A 176 -8.65 -8.06 18.38
C LYS A 176 -8.06 -6.90 17.59
N VAL A 177 -8.82 -6.38 16.63
CA VAL A 177 -8.45 -5.16 15.91
C VAL A 177 -8.70 -3.96 16.84
N ALA A 178 -7.69 -3.11 17.03
CA ALA A 178 -7.81 -1.93 17.87
C ALA A 178 -8.61 -0.84 17.16
N THR A 179 -9.85 -0.60 17.60
CA THR A 179 -10.73 0.47 17.08
C THR A 179 -10.50 1.83 17.75
N ALA A 180 -9.52 1.94 18.67
CA ALA A 180 -9.25 3.17 19.42
C ALA A 180 -8.78 4.35 18.56
N HIS A 181 -8.27 4.08 17.34
CA HIS A 181 -7.91 5.11 16.36
C HIS A 181 -9.10 5.57 15.50
N LEU A 182 -10.26 4.92 15.61
CA LEU A 182 -11.47 5.33 14.90
C LEU A 182 -12.04 6.57 15.60
N HIS A 183 -11.62 7.74 15.15
CA HIS A 183 -12.13 9.01 15.64
C HIS A 183 -13.52 9.25 15.03
N GLU A 184 -14.57 8.71 15.64
CA GLU A 184 -15.95 9.06 15.29
C GLU A 184 -16.23 10.50 15.74
N GLN A 185 -15.99 11.47 14.86
CA GLN A 185 -16.51 12.82 15.08
C GLN A 185 -18.03 12.77 14.93
N THR A 186 -18.75 12.76 16.05
CA THR A 186 -20.21 12.80 16.11
C THR A 186 -20.74 14.21 15.80
N VAL A 187 -20.52 14.69 14.59
CA VAL A 187 -21.08 15.99 14.17
C VAL A 187 -22.53 15.80 13.78
N SER A 188 -23.44 16.57 14.39
CA SER A 188 -24.85 16.52 13.99
C SER A 188 -25.04 17.18 12.62
N VAL A 189 -25.83 16.54 11.75
CA VAL A 189 -26.12 17.07 10.40
C VAL A 189 -26.71 18.48 10.45
N ALA A 190 -27.53 18.77 11.46
CA ALA A 190 -28.16 20.06 11.66
C ALA A 190 -27.15 21.17 12.02
N GLU A 191 -26.12 20.84 12.80
CA GLU A 191 -25.07 21.78 13.21
C GLU A 191 -24.13 22.09 12.04
N GLN A 192 -23.76 21.08 11.26
CA GLN A 192 -22.92 21.27 10.09
C GLN A 192 -23.63 22.00 8.94
N ALA A 193 -24.95 21.78 8.78
CA ALA A 193 -25.76 22.57 7.86
C ALA A 193 -25.77 24.06 8.23
N LYS A 194 -25.88 24.39 9.53
CA LYS A 194 -25.79 25.78 10.00
C LYS A 194 -24.40 26.38 9.75
N HIS A 195 -23.34 25.60 9.99
CA HIS A 195 -21.97 26.03 9.77
C HIS A 195 -21.70 26.34 8.29
N LEU A 196 -22.18 25.49 7.37
CA LEU A 196 -22.11 25.73 5.92
C LEU A 196 -22.91 26.96 5.49
N LEU A 197 -24.12 27.15 6.04
CA LEU A 197 -24.95 28.33 5.75
C LEU A 197 -24.27 29.63 6.20
N ALA A 198 -23.67 29.64 7.38
CA ALA A 198 -22.91 30.77 7.89
C ALA A 198 -21.69 31.09 7.01
N MET A 199 -20.95 30.07 6.56
CA MET A 199 -19.82 30.25 5.64
C MET A 199 -20.27 30.82 4.28
N LEU A 200 -21.39 30.35 3.73
CA LEU A 200 -21.94 30.84 2.47
C LEU A 200 -22.41 32.29 2.58
N GLN A 201 -23.03 32.67 3.70
CA GLN A 201 -23.46 34.05 3.95
C GLN A 201 -22.27 35.01 4.13
N ALA A 202 -21.24 34.60 4.88
CA ALA A 202 -20.02 35.39 5.04
C ALA A 202 -19.30 35.61 3.70
N ARG A 203 -19.27 34.59 2.84
CA ARG A 203 -18.67 34.69 1.50
C ARG A 203 -19.52 35.51 0.53
N ALA A 204 -20.85 35.47 0.66
CA ALA A 204 -21.77 36.32 -0.07
C ALA A 204 -21.73 37.80 0.39
N ALA A 205 -21.32 38.07 1.62
CA ALA A 205 -21.07 39.43 2.11
C ALA A 205 -19.71 40.00 1.65
N ALA A 206 -18.69 39.14 1.53
CA ALA A 206 -17.35 39.52 1.09
C ALA A 206 -17.24 39.72 -0.44
N ASN A 207 -17.99 38.95 -1.21
CA ASN A 207 -18.12 39.12 -2.66
C ASN A 207 -19.51 39.68 -2.95
N GLY A 208 -19.60 40.97 -3.30
CA GLY A 208 -20.84 41.62 -3.72
C GLY A 208 -21.59 40.86 -4.85
N PRO A 209 -22.77 41.33 -5.29
CA PRO A 209 -23.91 40.52 -5.80
C PRO A 209 -23.70 39.70 -7.09
N HIS A 210 -22.48 39.55 -7.60
CA HIS A 210 -22.13 38.76 -8.78
C HIS A 210 -22.04 37.24 -8.53
N PHE A 211 -22.19 36.75 -7.29
CA PHE A 211 -22.03 35.32 -6.97
C PHE A 211 -23.28 34.45 -7.21
N LEU A 212 -24.44 35.03 -7.53
CA LEU A 212 -25.68 34.28 -7.79
C LEU A 212 -25.87 33.82 -9.24
N SER A 213 -24.81 33.77 -10.06
CA SER A 213 -24.86 33.15 -11.40
C SER A 213 -24.48 31.67 -11.40
N TRP A 214 -24.81 30.93 -10.33
CA TRP A 214 -24.86 29.47 -10.40
C TRP A 214 -26.28 29.05 -10.76
N SER A 215 -26.48 28.74 -12.05
CA SER A 215 -27.75 28.37 -12.64
C SER A 215 -28.35 27.12 -11.95
N PRO A 216 -29.60 27.15 -11.46
CA PRO A 216 -30.26 25.98 -10.91
C PRO A 216 -30.83 25.14 -12.06
N THR A 217 -30.00 24.34 -12.72
CA THR A 217 -30.50 23.26 -13.60
C THR A 217 -30.51 21.93 -12.85
N VAL A 218 -31.27 21.88 -11.74
CA VAL A 218 -31.83 20.62 -11.23
C VAL A 218 -33.28 20.90 -10.85
N ARG A 219 -34.14 20.98 -11.87
CA ARG A 219 -35.57 20.81 -11.74
C ARG A 219 -35.97 19.55 -12.49
N ARG A 220 -36.53 18.59 -11.74
CA ARG A 220 -37.15 17.30 -12.14
C ARG A 220 -36.22 16.10 -12.30
N ARG A 221 -36.13 15.28 -11.24
CA ARG A 221 -36.57 13.87 -11.28
C ARG A 221 -36.78 13.28 -9.87
N SER A 222 -37.58 13.94 -9.05
CA SER A 222 -38.23 13.31 -7.90
C SER A 222 -39.41 12.46 -8.39
N ARG A 223 -39.14 11.17 -8.68
CA ARG A 223 -40.18 10.14 -8.82
C ARG A 223 -39.68 8.70 -8.59
N TRP A 224 -38.64 8.52 -7.79
CA TRP A 224 -38.08 7.18 -7.47
C TRP A 224 -37.82 6.94 -5.97
N TRP A 225 -38.11 7.90 -5.09
CA TRP A 225 -37.87 7.78 -3.64
C TRP A 225 -39.14 7.90 -2.77
N ASP A 226 -40.30 7.54 -3.32
CA ASP A 226 -41.58 7.51 -2.57
C ASP A 226 -42.18 6.10 -2.45
N ALA A 227 -41.41 5.06 -2.76
CA ALA A 227 -41.87 3.67 -2.68
C ALA A 227 -40.88 2.77 -1.93
N SER A 228 -40.62 3.08 -0.68
CA SER A 228 -40.37 2.13 0.41
C SER A 228 -40.17 2.97 1.66
N TRP A 229 -40.53 2.44 2.82
CA TRP A 229 -40.54 3.10 4.14
C TRP A 229 -41.87 3.73 4.56
N ARG A 230 -42.89 2.86 4.66
CA ARG A 230 -43.76 2.85 5.84
C ARG A 230 -44.34 1.45 6.11
N CYS A 231 -43.68 0.71 7.01
CA CYS A 231 -44.27 -0.24 7.97
C CYS A 231 -43.10 -0.73 8.86
N SER A 232 -42.93 -0.26 10.09
CA SER A 232 -43.76 -0.58 11.26
C SER A 232 -43.90 -2.09 11.48
N ASN A 233 -43.15 -2.57 12.48
CA ASN A 233 -43.50 -3.70 13.34
C ASN A 233 -43.26 -5.13 12.80
N CYS A 234 -42.04 -5.65 13.00
CA CYS A 234 -41.76 -7.10 13.14
C CYS A 234 -40.68 -7.31 14.21
N ILE A 235 -40.96 -6.94 15.46
CA ILE A 235 -40.42 -7.63 16.63
C ILE A 235 -41.60 -8.44 17.17
N GLY A 236 -41.63 -9.73 16.84
CA GLY A 236 -42.48 -10.71 17.51
C GLY A 236 -41.71 -11.36 18.67
N PRO A 237 -42.35 -11.63 19.81
CA PRO A 237 -41.74 -12.36 20.92
C PRO A 237 -42.06 -13.86 20.82
N GLU A 238 -41.07 -14.72 21.02
CA GLU A 238 -41.29 -16.12 21.43
C GLU A 238 -39.99 -16.63 22.08
N ARG A 239 -40.01 -16.79 23.42
CA ARG A 239 -39.91 -18.05 24.17
C ARG A 239 -38.52 -18.68 24.20
#